data_AF-A0A356W1X5-F1
#
_entry.id   AF-A0A356W1X5-F1
#
_cell.length_a   1.000
_cell.length_b   1.000
_cell.length_c   1.000
_cell.angle_alpha   90.00
_cell.angle_beta   90.00
_cell.angle_gamma   90.00
#
_symmetry.space_group_name_H-M   'P 1'
#
loop_
_entity.id
_entity.type
_entity.pdbx_description
1 polymer ?
#
loop_
_entity_poly.entity_id
_entity_poly.type
_entity_poly.pdbx_seq_one_letter_code
_entity_poly.pdbx_strand_id
1 'polypeptide(L)'
;MTALAITRPRKETGLARSARLMRALGPEAAPVWNELSAQEARALSAAMDALDDNQREDASTLETYKQAHQTPEADIFNQNSVWASASELETRDLLNLAEGQHPQTLALMVSKLDGAASARLLKSLERPLAVDVMQR
;
A
#
# COMPACT_ATOMS: atom_id res chain seq x y z
N MET A 1 -19.53 22.42 35.88
CA MET A 1 -18.98 22.32 34.51
C MET A 1 -18.41 20.92 34.35
N THR A 2 -19.11 20.05 33.62
CA THR A 2 -18.78 18.62 33.48
C THR A 2 -17.78 18.47 32.35
N ALA A 3 -16.55 18.06 32.66
CA ALA A 3 -15.53 17.78 31.66
C ALA A 3 -15.87 16.46 30.94
N LEU A 4 -16.24 16.57 29.66
CA LEU A 4 -16.29 15.44 28.74
C LEU A 4 -14.86 14.94 28.53
N ALA A 5 -14.50 13.84 29.20
CA ALA A 5 -13.30 13.10 28.89
C ALA A 5 -13.47 12.48 27.49
N ILE A 6 -12.94 13.16 26.48
CA ILE A 6 -12.78 12.59 25.14
C ILE A 6 -11.77 11.45 25.28
N THR A 7 -12.27 10.23 25.47
CA THR A 7 -11.47 9.01 25.42
C THR A 7 -10.97 8.87 23.98
N ARG A 8 -9.71 9.20 23.76
CA ARG A 8 -9.02 8.96 22.49
C ARG A 8 -9.04 7.44 22.26
N PRO A 9 -9.51 6.93 21.10
CA PRO A 9 -9.50 5.50 20.85
C PRO A 9 -8.05 5.00 20.97
N ARG A 10 -7.82 4.06 21.87
CA ARG A 10 -6.50 3.45 22.07
C ARG A 10 -6.13 2.83 20.72
N LYS A 11 -5.04 3.30 20.11
CA LYS A 11 -4.52 2.74 18.85
C LYS A 11 -4.38 1.24 19.05
N GLU A 12 -5.20 0.47 18.35
CA GLU A 12 -5.23 -0.98 18.54
C GLU A 12 -3.86 -1.55 18.23
N THR A 13 -3.36 -2.40 19.13
CA THR A 13 -2.06 -3.04 18.95
C THR A 13 -2.14 -3.99 17.76
N GLY A 14 -1.01 -4.22 17.07
CA GLY A 14 -0.97 -5.14 15.94
C GLY A 14 -1.51 -6.52 16.30
N LEU A 15 -1.22 -6.99 17.52
CA LEU A 15 -1.71 -8.27 18.04
C LEU A 15 -3.24 -8.32 18.19
N ALA A 16 -3.88 -7.26 18.70
CA ALA A 16 -5.34 -7.20 18.81
C ALA A 16 -6.02 -7.18 17.44
N ARG A 17 -5.41 -6.50 16.47
CA ARG A 17 -5.90 -6.49 15.08
C ARG A 17 -5.77 -7.87 14.42
N SER A 18 -4.65 -8.55 14.62
CA SER A 18 -4.45 -9.93 14.16
C SER A 18 -5.46 -10.87 14.81
N ALA A 19 -5.71 -10.74 16.12
CA ALA A 19 -6.72 -11.54 16.83
C ALA A 19 -8.12 -11.35 16.24
N ARG A 20 -8.52 -10.10 15.94
CA ARG A 20 -9.81 -9.83 15.27
C ARG A 20 -9.88 -10.42 13.87
N LEU A 21 -8.81 -10.30 13.09
CA LEU A 21 -8.75 -10.89 11.75
C LEU A 21 -8.92 -12.42 11.81
N MET A 22 -8.24 -13.08 12.76
CA MET A 22 -8.35 -14.53 12.96
C MET A 22 -9.76 -14.94 13.37
N ARG A 23 -10.42 -14.15 14.22
CA ARG A 23 -11.82 -14.37 14.63
C ARG A 23 -12.79 -14.19 13.46
N ALA A 24 -12.56 -13.18 12.61
CA ALA A 24 -13.36 -12.92 11.42
C ALA A 24 -13.18 -13.98 10.32
N LEU A 25 -11.99 -14.56 10.20
CA LEU A 25 -11.67 -15.66 9.28
C LEU A 25 -12.29 -17.00 9.75
N GLY A 26 -12.41 -17.20 11.06
CA GLY A 26 -12.98 -18.42 11.64
C GLY A 26 -12.20 -19.68 11.23
N PRO A 27 -12.83 -20.71 10.63
CA PRO A 27 -12.17 -21.95 10.26
C PRO A 27 -11.09 -21.77 9.19
N GLU A 28 -11.20 -20.75 8.33
CA GLU A 28 -10.22 -20.45 7.28
C GLU A 28 -8.86 -20.03 7.84
N ALA A 29 -8.80 -19.66 9.12
CA ALA A 29 -7.55 -19.33 9.80
C ALA A 29 -6.72 -20.58 10.19
N ALA A 30 -7.24 -21.81 10.00
CA ALA A 30 -6.57 -23.05 10.39
C ALA A 30 -5.10 -23.17 9.93
N PRO A 31 -4.73 -22.82 8.69
CA PRO A 31 -3.34 -22.90 8.23
C PRO A 31 -2.41 -21.94 8.99
N VAL A 32 -2.89 -20.77 9.40
CA VAL A 32 -2.07 -19.77 10.11
C VAL A 32 -1.60 -20.33 11.45
N TRP A 33 -2.43 -21.11 12.14
CA TRP A 33 -2.05 -21.73 13.42
C TRP A 33 -0.90 -22.72 13.30
N ASN A 34 -0.71 -23.35 12.14
CA ASN A 34 0.40 -24.30 11.92
C ASN A 34 1.75 -23.60 11.77
N GLU A 35 1.74 -22.33 11.35
CA GLU A 35 2.95 -21.51 11.13
C GLU A 35 3.38 -20.76 12.39
N LEU A 36 2.54 -20.73 13.44
CA LEU A 36 2.85 -20.04 14.69
C LEU A 36 3.63 -20.93 15.65
N SER A 37 4.63 -20.35 16.32
CA SER A 37 5.24 -21.02 17.46
C SER A 37 4.24 -21.15 18.62
N ALA A 38 4.51 -22.06 19.56
CA ALA A 38 3.67 -22.25 20.74
C ALA A 38 3.54 -20.97 21.60
N GLN A 39 4.54 -20.08 21.58
CA GLN A 39 4.47 -18.81 22.30
C GLN A 39 3.53 -17.82 21.59
N GLU A 40 3.66 -17.70 20.27
CA GLU A 40 2.83 -16.81 19.46
C GLU A 40 1.37 -17.25 19.44
N ALA A 41 1.11 -18.55 19.31
CA ALA A 41 -0.23 -19.10 19.38
C ALA A 41 -0.91 -18.74 20.72
N ARG A 42 -0.22 -18.92 21.86
CA ARG A 42 -0.77 -18.52 23.18
C ARG A 42 -1.03 -17.03 23.28
N ALA A 43 -0.12 -16.20 22.79
CA ALA A 43 -0.28 -14.75 22.82
C ALA A 43 -1.48 -14.30 21.96
N LEU A 44 -1.66 -14.92 20.79
CA LEU A 44 -2.77 -14.65 19.88
C LEU A 44 -4.11 -15.12 20.46
N SER A 45 -4.18 -16.33 21.05
CA SER A 45 -5.37 -16.81 21.75
C SER A 45 -5.76 -15.90 22.92
N ALA A 46 -4.80 -15.51 23.76
CA ALA A 46 -5.05 -14.58 24.87
C ALA A 46 -5.55 -13.21 24.37
N ALA A 47 -5.04 -12.75 23.22
CA ALA A 47 -5.54 -11.53 22.59
C ALA A 47 -6.97 -11.70 22.06
N MET A 48 -7.33 -12.86 21.50
CA MET A 48 -8.71 -13.16 21.05
C MET A 48 -9.71 -13.19 22.21
N ASP A 49 -9.32 -13.78 23.35
CA ASP A 49 -10.14 -13.83 24.56
C ASP A 49 -10.37 -12.44 25.20
N ALA A 50 -9.44 -11.51 24.97
CA ALA A 50 -9.52 -10.14 25.47
C ALA A 50 -10.37 -9.20 24.59
N LEU A 51 -10.82 -9.66 23.42
CA LEU A 51 -11.69 -8.89 22.53
C LEU A 51 -13.13 -8.86 23.04
N ASP A 52 -13.83 -7.77 22.75
CA ASP A 52 -15.27 -7.66 22.94
C ASP A 52 -16.04 -8.50 21.92
N ASP A 53 -17.25 -8.95 22.28
CA ASP A 53 -18.08 -9.76 21.41
C ASP A 53 -18.82 -8.89 20.37
N ASN A 54 -18.07 -8.32 19.43
CA ASN A 54 -18.59 -7.42 18.41
C ASN A 54 -18.35 -7.96 16.99
N GLN A 55 -19.22 -8.90 16.59
CA GLN A 55 -19.17 -9.56 15.29
C GLN A 55 -19.18 -8.61 14.08
N ARG A 56 -19.73 -7.39 14.21
CA ARG A 56 -19.73 -6.40 13.12
C ARG A 56 -18.35 -5.77 12.90
N GLU A 57 -17.60 -5.51 13.96
CA GLU A 57 -16.22 -5.00 13.87
C GLU A 57 -15.26 -6.05 13.33
N ASP A 58 -15.46 -7.33 13.67
CA ASP A 58 -14.69 -8.43 13.10
C ASP A 58 -14.84 -8.48 11.57
N ALA A 59 -16.09 -8.44 11.08
CA ALA A 59 -16.39 -8.47 9.66
C ALA A 59 -15.82 -7.26 8.91
N SER A 60 -15.90 -6.05 9.48
CA SER A 60 -15.34 -4.84 8.86
C SER A 60 -13.81 -4.86 8.84
N THR A 61 -13.16 -5.48 9.83
CA THR A 61 -11.71 -5.68 9.87
C THR A 61 -11.26 -6.58 8.72
N LEU A 62 -11.96 -7.70 8.50
CA LEU A 62 -11.67 -8.61 7.39
C LEU A 62 -11.87 -7.92 6.04
N GLU A 63 -12.94 -7.14 5.87
CA GLU A 63 -13.20 -6.42 4.63
C GLU A 63 -12.12 -5.36 4.35
N THR A 64 -11.73 -4.60 5.38
CA THR A 64 -10.63 -3.62 5.28
C THR A 64 -9.32 -4.31 4.89
N TYR A 65 -9.04 -5.47 5.48
CA TYR A 65 -7.85 -6.26 5.15
C TYR A 65 -7.90 -6.76 3.70
N LYS A 66 -9.03 -7.31 3.26
CA LYS A 66 -9.25 -7.77 1.89
C LYS A 66 -9.07 -6.62 0.91
N GLN A 67 -9.69 -5.46 1.13
CA GLN A 67 -9.55 -4.30 0.26
C GLN A 67 -8.09 -3.84 0.13
N ALA A 68 -7.34 -3.83 1.24
CA ALA A 68 -5.93 -3.47 1.24
C ALA A 68 -5.05 -4.45 0.44
N HIS A 69 -5.40 -5.74 0.40
CA HIS A 69 -4.63 -6.79 -0.29
C HIS A 69 -5.18 -7.12 -1.70
N GLN A 70 -6.42 -6.73 -2.01
CA GLN A 70 -7.03 -6.83 -3.34
C GLN A 70 -6.52 -5.72 -4.26
N THR A 71 -6.12 -4.59 -3.69
CA THR A 71 -5.42 -3.56 -4.43
C THR A 71 -4.00 -4.08 -4.66
N PRO A 72 -3.58 -4.38 -5.91
CA PRO A 72 -2.19 -4.74 -6.17
C PRO A 72 -1.32 -3.67 -5.52
N GLU A 73 -0.24 -4.02 -4.82
CA GLU A 73 0.66 -3.00 -4.23
C GLU A 73 1.12 -1.98 -5.29
N ALA A 74 1.13 -2.39 -6.57
CA ALA A 74 1.35 -1.52 -7.73
C ALA A 74 0.30 -0.40 -7.90
N ASP A 75 -0.95 -0.62 -7.52
CA ASP A 75 -2.09 0.28 -7.76
C ASP A 75 -2.23 1.31 -6.61
N ILE A 76 -1.89 0.96 -5.36
CA ILE A 76 -1.82 1.92 -4.23
C ILE A 76 -0.74 2.97 -4.48
N PHE A 77 0.41 2.55 -5.04
CA PHE A 77 1.45 3.48 -5.49
C PHE A 77 1.06 4.28 -6.74
N ASN A 78 0.00 3.92 -7.47
CA ASN A 78 -0.37 4.61 -8.71
C ASN A 78 -1.53 5.59 -8.55
N GLN A 79 -2.44 5.40 -7.59
CA GLN A 79 -3.64 6.26 -7.53
C GLN A 79 -3.48 7.52 -6.67
N ASN A 80 -2.52 7.55 -5.73
CA ASN A 80 -2.25 8.72 -4.88
C ASN A 80 -0.75 9.04 -4.73
N SER A 81 0.13 8.50 -5.59
CA SER A 81 1.55 8.85 -5.50
C SER A 81 1.93 10.02 -6.39
N VAL A 82 3.07 10.63 -6.05
CA VAL A 82 3.70 11.72 -6.79
C VAL A 82 3.83 11.40 -8.29
N TRP A 83 3.93 10.12 -8.66
CA TRP A 83 4.01 9.68 -10.05
C TRP A 83 2.70 9.82 -10.82
N ALA A 84 1.56 9.69 -10.15
CA ALA A 84 0.24 9.95 -10.73
C ALA A 84 0.13 11.42 -11.13
N SER A 85 0.41 12.31 -10.18
CA SER A 85 0.43 13.75 -10.42
C SER A 85 1.49 14.16 -11.45
N ALA A 86 2.66 13.50 -11.46
CA ALA A 86 3.67 13.72 -12.48
C ALA A 86 3.20 13.30 -13.88
N SER A 87 2.38 12.24 -13.99
CA SER A 87 1.86 11.77 -15.28
C SER A 87 0.84 12.73 -15.88
N GLU A 88 0.12 13.47 -15.04
CA GLU A 88 -0.82 14.53 -15.44
C GLU A 88 -0.12 15.80 -15.95
N LEU A 89 1.19 15.96 -15.72
CA LEU A 89 1.92 17.15 -16.15
C LEU A 89 1.98 17.27 -17.69
N GLU A 90 2.10 18.52 -18.14
CA GLU A 90 2.37 18.81 -19.54
C GLU A 90 3.78 18.38 -19.93
N THR A 91 3.97 18.09 -21.23
CA THR A 91 5.27 17.61 -21.76
C THR A 91 6.42 18.56 -21.43
N ARG A 92 6.18 19.87 -21.43
CA ARG A 92 7.20 20.88 -21.11
C ARG A 92 7.68 20.75 -19.66
N ASP A 93 6.76 20.59 -18.71
CA ASP A 93 7.11 20.53 -17.30
C ASP A 93 7.74 19.17 -16.96
N LEU A 94 7.31 18.08 -17.61
CA LEU A 94 7.99 16.79 -17.57
C LEU A 94 9.44 16.87 -18.09
N LEU A 95 9.68 17.62 -19.17
CA LEU A 95 11.02 17.82 -19.72
C LEU A 95 11.92 18.63 -18.78
N ASN A 96 11.38 19.65 -18.12
CA ASN A 96 12.13 20.42 -17.12
C ASN A 96 12.56 19.52 -15.95
N LEU A 97 11.75 18.53 -15.56
CA LEU A 97 12.13 17.54 -14.54
C LEU A 97 13.19 16.55 -15.05
N ALA A 98 13.15 16.21 -16.33
CA ALA A 98 14.06 15.28 -16.98
C ALA A 98 15.41 15.91 -17.40
N GLU A 99 15.48 17.24 -17.44
CA GLU A 99 16.66 17.97 -17.88
C GLU A 99 17.88 17.66 -16.98
N GLY A 100 19.00 17.32 -17.60
CA GLY A 100 20.25 16.99 -16.90
C GLY A 100 20.23 15.69 -16.10
N GLN A 101 19.15 14.88 -16.16
CA GLN A 101 19.06 13.62 -15.45
C GLN A 101 19.86 12.51 -16.13
N HIS A 102 20.40 11.60 -15.32
CA HIS A 102 21.13 10.43 -15.83
C HIS A 102 20.19 9.44 -16.53
N PRO A 103 20.62 8.69 -17.57
CA PRO A 103 19.79 7.72 -18.30
C PRO A 103 19.08 6.70 -17.39
N GLN A 104 19.73 6.23 -16.32
CA GLN A 104 19.11 5.33 -15.35
C GLN A 104 17.93 5.98 -14.59
N THR A 105 18.05 7.26 -14.24
CA THR A 105 16.97 8.00 -13.57
C THR A 105 15.80 8.21 -14.53
N LEU A 106 16.08 8.52 -15.79
CA LEU A 106 15.06 8.64 -16.82
C LEU A 106 14.35 7.31 -17.07
N ALA A 107 15.08 6.18 -17.06
CA ALA A 107 14.48 4.85 -17.15
C ALA A 107 13.54 4.56 -15.98
N LEU A 108 13.93 4.95 -14.76
CA LEU A 108 13.07 4.84 -13.60
C LEU A 108 11.82 5.72 -13.74
N MET A 109 11.96 6.97 -14.18
CA MET A 109 10.82 7.87 -14.43
C MET A 109 9.84 7.26 -15.43
N VAL A 110 10.32 6.82 -16.60
CA VAL A 110 9.52 6.17 -17.64
C VAL A 110 8.84 4.88 -17.14
N SER A 111 9.46 4.14 -16.22
CA SER A 111 8.83 2.95 -15.63
C SER A 111 7.68 3.24 -14.66
N LYS A 112 7.61 4.47 -14.13
CA LYS A 112 6.64 4.88 -13.10
C LYS A 112 5.55 5.81 -13.62
N LEU A 113 5.81 6.52 -14.70
CA LEU A 113 4.83 7.35 -15.37
C LEU A 113 3.82 6.49 -16.15
N ASP A 114 2.61 7.01 -16.33
CA ASP A 114 1.62 6.36 -17.19
C ASP A 114 2.13 6.21 -18.64
N GLY A 115 1.50 5.32 -19.42
CA GLY A 115 1.95 5.03 -20.78
C GLY A 115 1.96 6.25 -21.71
N ALA A 116 1.05 7.20 -21.53
CA ALA A 116 0.96 8.40 -22.35
C ALA A 116 2.05 9.43 -21.98
N ALA A 117 2.27 9.68 -20.69
CA ALA A 117 3.33 10.53 -20.15
C ALA A 117 4.72 9.98 -20.50
N SER A 118 4.93 8.67 -20.32
CA SER A 118 6.16 7.97 -20.70
C SER A 118 6.47 8.09 -22.18
N ALA A 119 5.47 7.89 -23.06
CA ALA A 119 5.66 8.02 -24.50
C ALA A 119 5.95 9.47 -24.92
N ARG A 120 5.32 10.46 -24.28
CA ARG A 120 5.59 11.88 -24.53
C ARG A 120 7.03 12.24 -24.14
N LEU A 121 7.48 11.81 -22.96
CA LEU A 121 8.83 12.05 -22.48
C LEU A 121 9.87 11.42 -23.43
N LEU A 122 9.75 10.13 -23.75
CA LEU A 122 10.68 9.42 -24.64
C LEU A 122 10.79 10.06 -26.04
N LYS A 123 9.68 10.56 -26.60
CA LYS A 123 9.65 11.21 -27.92
C LYS A 123 10.35 12.56 -27.95
N SER A 124 10.48 13.22 -26.80
CA SER A 124 11.09 14.53 -26.68
C SER A 124 12.59 14.48 -26.32
N LEU A 125 13.09 13.32 -25.91
CA LEU A 125 14.53 13.10 -25.69
C LEU A 125 15.28 12.95 -27.03
N GLU A 126 16.57 13.25 -27.02
CA GLU A 126 17.44 12.95 -28.15
C GLU A 126 17.49 11.44 -28.42
N ARG A 127 17.50 11.06 -29.70
CA ARG A 127 17.38 9.66 -30.13
C ARG A 127 18.38 8.70 -29.47
N PRO A 128 19.68 9.03 -29.32
CA PRO A 128 20.63 8.14 -28.66
C PRO A 128 20.30 7.91 -27.18
N LEU A 129 19.90 8.98 -26.49
CA LEU A 129 19.52 8.93 -25.07
C LEU A 129 18.22 8.14 -24.87
N ALA A 130 17.21 8.37 -25.71
CA ALA A 130 15.95 7.64 -25.66
C ALA A 130 16.16 6.12 -25.81
N VAL A 131 17.07 5.71 -26.70
CA VAL A 131 17.43 4.29 -26.88
C VAL A 131 18.15 3.74 -25.65
N ASP A 132 19.10 4.46 -25.07
CA ASP A 132 19.79 4.03 -23.83
C ASP A 132 18.80 3.90 -22.66
N VAL A 133 17.86 4.83 -22.52
CA VAL A 133 16.78 4.77 -21.52
C VAL A 133 15.90 3.54 -21.71
N MET A 134 15.52 3.20 -22.95
CA MET A 134 14.66 2.05 -23.25
C MET A 134 15.35 0.68 -23.08
N GLN A 135 16.68 0.62 -23.08
CA GLN A 135 17.43 -0.62 -22.93
C GLN A 135 17.71 -1.01 -21.47
N ARG A 136 17.31 -0.16 -20.51
CA ARG A 136 17.56 -0.31 -19.07
C ARG A 136 16.42 -0.99 -18.33
#